data_AF-Q11M14-F1
#
_entry.id   AF-Q11M14-F1
#
_cell.length_a   1.000
_cell.length_b   1.000
_cell.length_c   1.000
_cell.angle_alpha   90.00
_cell.angle_beta   90.00
_cell.angle_gamma   90.00
#
_symmetry.space_group_name_H-M   'P 1'
#
loop_
_entity.id
_entity.type
_entity.pdbx_description
1 polymer ?
#
loop_
_entity_poly.entity_id
_entity_poly.type
_entity_poly.pdbx_seq_one_letter_code
_entity_poly.pdbx_strand_id
1 'polypeptide(L)'
;MNEPRPLQKGATVAIESLSGVDTTPQAIEREPGSYRDRNGAVFYGDGRVFRYLSAQALANWRLLEVAPFFQVFKREGHVVDTWTVDPGAEGLELGRWAGVVEHARMPFISYPYEWSFGMLKDAALLHLELMRGALSADMILKDSSAYNIQWNGVRPVFIDIPSFEPLNKGEPWVGYRQFCELFLYPLMLQAYKGVDFRPWLRGRVDGIPAEEMRALMSSRDLLRPGVLLHVAAQAALQKRYSGGGQNMRGALADAGFGKALIERNVEKLSRLVGRLEPANTKTTWADYDRTHSYDDAELNKKIDFVRRSAATRHWRLAWDLGCNTGTFSRIAAEHSDYVVAMDGDWMAIEHLYRREKGADRAKNILPLVVNLADASPSQGWRCAERKAITERGRPELTLCLALVHHIVISANIPLADFISWLAGLGTSLVIEFVGRDDEMVKTLLANKDDQYDDYHPDVFRALLSAHFDIQAEEPLKGGKRHIYFATAK
;
A
#
# COMPACT_ATOMS: atom_id res chain seq x y z
N MET A 1 25.72 55.64 -63.29
CA MET A 1 25.01 56.93 -63.42
C MET A 1 23.84 56.91 -62.45
N ASN A 2 23.89 57.82 -61.48
CA ASN A 2 22.85 58.24 -60.51
C ASN A 2 22.24 57.19 -59.56
N GLU A 3 22.78 57.15 -58.34
CA GLU A 3 21.93 57.15 -57.14
C GLU A 3 21.26 58.54 -56.99
N PRO A 4 20.10 58.64 -56.30
CA PRO A 4 20.18 59.11 -54.92
C PRO A 4 19.20 58.46 -53.91
N ARG A 5 19.73 58.40 -52.68
CA ARG A 5 19.22 58.24 -51.30
C ARG A 5 17.71 58.22 -50.96
N PRO A 6 17.35 57.56 -49.82
CA PRO A 6 15.97 57.29 -49.40
C PRO A 6 15.35 58.38 -48.51
N LEU A 7 14.03 58.49 -48.55
CA LEU A 7 13.20 59.29 -47.65
C LEU A 7 12.82 58.49 -46.39
N GLN A 8 13.02 59.12 -45.23
CA GLN A 8 12.63 58.61 -43.91
C GLN A 8 11.16 58.90 -43.56
N LYS A 9 10.56 57.86 -42.94
CA LYS A 9 9.68 57.81 -41.76
C LYS A 9 8.33 58.55 -41.75
N GLY A 10 7.28 57.76 -41.44
CA GLY A 10 6.03 58.24 -40.87
C GLY A 10 5.10 57.10 -40.41
N ALA A 11 5.30 56.66 -39.16
CA ALA A 11 4.38 55.97 -38.26
C ALA A 11 3.62 54.69 -38.71
N THR A 12 4.04 53.53 -38.19
CA THR A 12 3.22 52.31 -38.13
C THR A 12 2.81 52.04 -36.68
N VAL A 13 1.50 51.96 -36.46
CA VAL A 13 0.85 51.64 -35.19
C VAL A 13 1.15 50.19 -34.82
N ALA A 14 1.47 49.96 -33.55
CA ALA A 14 1.75 48.67 -32.96
C ALA A 14 0.51 47.75 -33.03
N ILE A 15 0.70 46.53 -33.54
CA ILE A 15 -0.22 45.41 -33.32
C ILE A 15 0.50 44.51 -32.32
N GLU A 16 0.02 44.50 -31.08
CA GLU A 16 0.42 43.55 -30.06
C GLU A 16 0.07 42.14 -30.52
N SER A 17 1.09 41.32 -30.79
CA SER A 17 0.94 39.89 -30.98
C SER A 17 0.64 39.25 -29.63
N LEU A 18 -0.61 38.83 -29.45
CA LEU A 18 -0.99 37.91 -28.38
C LEU A 18 -0.16 36.63 -28.54
N SER A 19 0.78 36.43 -27.62
CA SER A 19 1.53 35.20 -27.45
C SER A 19 0.55 34.07 -27.15
N GLY A 20 0.38 33.18 -28.13
CA GLY A 20 -0.33 31.92 -27.94
C GLY A 20 0.33 31.15 -26.80
N VAL A 21 -0.48 30.79 -25.81
CA VAL A 21 -0.11 29.79 -24.80
C VAL A 21 0.15 28.51 -25.57
N ASP A 22 1.39 28.04 -25.49
CA ASP A 22 1.82 26.76 -26.04
C ASP A 22 1.17 25.64 -25.22
N THR A 23 -0.08 25.31 -25.54
CA THR A 23 -0.82 24.22 -24.90
C THR A 23 -0.38 22.91 -25.52
N THR A 24 0.82 22.44 -25.21
CA THR A 24 1.14 21.03 -25.37
C THR A 24 0.09 20.23 -24.58
N PRO A 25 -0.65 19.29 -25.21
CA PRO A 25 -1.65 18.51 -24.50
C PRO A 25 -1.01 17.80 -23.32
N GLN A 26 -1.55 18.03 -22.12
CA GLN A 26 -1.11 17.39 -20.89
C GLN A 26 -1.15 15.86 -21.08
N ALA A 27 -0.04 15.17 -20.81
CA ALA A 27 0.02 13.72 -20.97
C ALA A 27 -0.84 13.04 -19.88
N ILE A 28 -2.06 12.67 -20.22
CA ILE A 28 -2.99 11.97 -19.32
C ILE A 28 -2.66 10.48 -19.30
N GLU A 29 -2.24 9.96 -18.14
CA GLU A 29 -2.01 8.54 -17.92
C GLU A 29 -3.22 7.92 -17.20
N ARG A 30 -3.86 6.90 -17.79
CA ARG A 30 -4.98 6.20 -17.14
C ARG A 30 -4.48 5.14 -16.18
N GLU A 31 -5.12 5.01 -15.01
CA GLU A 31 -4.83 3.91 -14.09
C GLU A 31 -5.44 2.59 -14.63
N PRO A 32 -4.61 1.64 -15.09
CA PRO A 32 -5.09 0.40 -15.72
C PRO A 32 -5.97 -0.44 -14.79
N GLY A 33 -5.78 -0.38 -13.47
CA GLY A 33 -6.60 -1.10 -12.49
C GLY A 33 -8.00 -0.51 -12.23
N SER A 34 -8.31 0.66 -12.77
CA SER A 34 -9.57 1.38 -12.48
C SER A 34 -10.74 0.99 -13.39
N TYR A 35 -10.78 -0.23 -13.92
CA TYR A 35 -11.85 -0.67 -14.84
C TYR A 35 -13.03 -1.37 -14.15
N ARG A 36 -12.88 -1.80 -12.89
CA ARG A 36 -13.87 -2.66 -12.21
C ARG A 36 -15.19 -1.95 -11.94
N ASP A 37 -15.16 -0.68 -11.55
CA ASP A 37 -16.36 0.14 -11.44
C ASP A 37 -16.61 0.88 -12.76
N ARG A 38 -17.80 0.68 -13.34
CA ARG A 38 -18.19 1.38 -14.57
C ARG A 38 -18.56 2.85 -14.32
N ASN A 39 -18.71 3.25 -13.06
CA ASN A 39 -19.10 4.59 -12.66
C ASN A 39 -17.94 5.56 -12.45
N GLY A 40 -16.69 5.10 -12.53
CA GLY A 40 -15.56 5.99 -12.49
C GLY A 40 -14.28 5.39 -13.07
N ALA A 41 -13.31 6.26 -13.34
CA ALA A 41 -11.99 5.86 -13.80
C ALA A 41 -10.92 6.84 -13.29
N VAL A 42 -9.85 6.32 -12.69
CA VAL A 42 -8.71 7.09 -12.21
C VAL A 42 -7.73 7.38 -13.35
N PHE A 43 -7.15 8.58 -13.33
CA PHE A 43 -6.08 8.99 -14.22
C PHE A 43 -5.16 10.02 -13.54
N TYR A 44 -3.99 10.22 -14.12
CA TYR A 44 -2.94 11.09 -13.63
C TYR A 44 -2.62 12.17 -14.67
N GLY A 45 -2.36 13.38 -14.19
CA GLY A 45 -1.90 14.52 -14.99
C GLY A 45 -1.05 15.45 -14.13
N ASP A 46 0.16 15.79 -14.57
CA ASP A 46 1.14 16.62 -13.83
C ASP A 46 1.32 16.24 -12.35
N GLY A 47 1.39 14.93 -12.08
CA GLY A 47 1.56 14.40 -10.73
C GLY A 47 0.30 14.44 -9.85
N ARG A 48 -0.80 15.04 -10.32
CA ARG A 48 -2.11 15.07 -9.66
C ARG A 48 -2.91 13.80 -9.95
N VAL A 49 -3.89 13.51 -9.11
CA VAL A 49 -4.76 12.32 -9.23
C VAL A 49 -6.18 12.77 -9.47
N PHE A 50 -6.75 12.34 -10.58
CA PHE A 50 -8.12 12.67 -10.95
C PHE A 50 -8.96 11.41 -11.09
N ARG A 51 -10.26 11.58 -10.97
CA ARG A 51 -11.23 10.52 -11.19
C ARG A 51 -12.41 11.04 -11.98
N TYR A 52 -12.65 10.43 -13.14
CA TYR A 52 -13.88 10.62 -13.89
C TYR A 52 -15.06 10.00 -13.17
N LEU A 53 -16.23 10.62 -13.28
CA LEU A 53 -17.49 10.16 -12.71
C LEU A 53 -18.56 10.02 -13.79
N SER A 54 -19.34 8.94 -13.75
CA SER A 54 -20.60 8.82 -14.50
C SER A 54 -21.62 9.83 -13.98
N ALA A 55 -22.72 10.05 -14.72
CA ALA A 55 -23.79 10.94 -14.29
C ALA A 55 -24.36 10.54 -12.93
N GLN A 56 -24.53 9.23 -12.69
CA GLN A 56 -25.00 8.71 -11.41
C GLN A 56 -23.96 8.95 -10.29
N ALA A 57 -22.68 8.65 -10.53
CA ALA A 57 -21.64 8.87 -9.52
C ALA A 57 -21.44 10.35 -9.20
N LEU A 58 -21.58 11.25 -10.18
CA LEU A 58 -21.53 12.69 -9.94
C LEU A 58 -22.71 13.17 -9.07
N ALA A 59 -23.91 12.64 -9.29
CA ALA A 59 -25.06 12.93 -8.45
C ALA A 59 -24.84 12.43 -7.01
N ASN A 60 -24.32 11.20 -6.86
CA ASN A 60 -23.98 10.63 -5.55
C ASN A 60 -22.89 11.45 -4.83
N TRP A 61 -21.87 11.89 -5.56
CA TRP A 61 -20.79 12.74 -5.04
C TRP A 61 -21.33 14.04 -4.46
N ARG A 62 -22.24 14.73 -5.16
CA ARG A 62 -22.84 15.99 -4.66
C ARG A 62 -23.61 15.80 -3.35
N LEU A 63 -24.23 14.64 -3.14
CA LEU A 63 -24.88 14.30 -1.88
C LEU A 63 -23.85 14.00 -0.79
N LEU A 64 -22.81 13.23 -1.12
CA LEU A 64 -21.74 12.84 -0.20
C LEU A 64 -20.92 14.04 0.28
N GLU A 65 -20.56 14.94 -0.63
CA GLU A 65 -19.69 16.08 -0.38
C GLU A 65 -20.26 16.98 0.71
N VAL A 66 -21.58 17.13 0.80
CA VAL A 66 -22.21 17.96 1.85
C VAL A 66 -22.64 17.15 3.08
N ALA A 67 -22.47 15.83 3.09
CA ALA A 67 -22.92 14.98 4.18
C ALA A 67 -22.08 15.20 5.46
N PRO A 68 -22.70 15.43 6.64
CA PRO A 68 -21.96 15.71 7.87
C PRO A 68 -20.95 14.62 8.27
N PHE A 69 -21.32 13.34 8.12
CA PHE A 69 -20.42 12.24 8.45
C PHE A 69 -19.15 12.28 7.58
N PHE A 70 -19.30 12.54 6.29
CA PHE A 70 -18.20 12.57 5.33
C PHE A 70 -17.22 13.70 5.68
N GLN A 71 -17.73 14.88 6.01
CA GLN A 71 -16.90 16.02 6.43
C GLN A 71 -16.11 15.74 7.72
N VAL A 72 -16.68 14.99 8.66
CA VAL A 72 -15.97 14.54 9.86
C VAL A 72 -14.83 13.59 9.48
N PHE A 73 -15.11 12.52 8.73
CA PHE A 73 -14.09 11.55 8.34
C PHE A 73 -13.00 12.13 7.42
N LYS A 74 -13.35 13.06 6.53
CA LYS A 74 -12.38 13.81 5.71
C LYS A 74 -11.44 14.63 6.59
N ARG A 75 -11.98 15.44 7.50
CA ARG A 75 -11.18 16.25 8.45
C ARG A 75 -10.28 15.40 9.35
N GLU A 76 -10.74 14.22 9.74
CA GLU A 76 -9.96 13.27 10.56
C GLU A 76 -8.91 12.48 9.75
N GLY A 77 -8.88 12.66 8.43
CA GLY A 77 -7.95 11.97 7.52
C GLY A 77 -8.28 10.49 7.35
N HIS A 78 -9.54 10.09 7.56
CA HIS A 78 -10.04 8.73 7.37
C HIS A 78 -10.61 8.49 5.96
N VAL A 79 -10.87 9.57 5.23
CA VAL A 79 -11.21 9.55 3.81
C VAL A 79 -10.26 10.48 3.08
N VAL A 80 -9.87 10.11 1.87
CA VAL A 80 -8.98 10.92 1.03
C VAL A 80 -9.59 12.29 0.77
N ASP A 81 -8.77 13.32 0.86
CA ASP A 81 -9.20 14.65 0.45
C ASP A 81 -9.59 14.63 -1.02
N THR A 82 -10.77 15.15 -1.30
CA THR A 82 -11.39 15.16 -2.62
C THR A 82 -12.00 16.52 -2.89
N TRP A 83 -11.81 17.02 -4.10
CA TRP A 83 -12.31 18.33 -4.54
C TRP A 83 -13.05 18.20 -5.88
N THR A 84 -14.15 18.95 -5.99
CA THR A 84 -14.83 19.14 -7.28
C THR A 84 -13.96 19.99 -8.20
N VAL A 85 -13.84 19.58 -9.45
CA VAL A 85 -12.99 20.22 -10.46
C VAL A 85 -13.86 20.67 -11.63
N ASP A 86 -13.57 21.86 -12.18
CA ASP A 86 -14.12 22.29 -13.47
C ASP A 86 -13.25 21.70 -14.60
N PRO A 87 -13.75 20.72 -15.38
CA PRO A 87 -12.98 20.09 -16.45
C PRO A 87 -12.52 21.09 -17.51
N GLY A 88 -13.30 22.15 -17.78
CA GLY A 88 -12.94 23.16 -18.77
C GLY A 88 -11.75 24.00 -18.34
N ALA A 89 -11.69 24.36 -17.05
CA ALA A 89 -10.57 25.11 -16.48
C ALA A 89 -9.26 24.29 -16.44
N GLU A 90 -9.36 22.97 -16.32
CA GLU A 90 -8.21 22.05 -16.33
C GLU A 90 -7.84 21.54 -17.72
N GLY A 91 -8.54 21.96 -18.79
CA GLY A 91 -8.30 21.46 -20.14
C GLY A 91 -8.60 19.96 -20.31
N LEU A 92 -9.49 19.40 -19.48
CA LEU A 92 -9.84 17.97 -19.46
C LEU A 92 -11.04 17.67 -20.35
N GLU A 93 -10.86 16.75 -21.31
CA GLU A 93 -11.95 16.24 -22.12
C GLU A 93 -12.76 15.17 -21.37
N LEU A 94 -14.05 15.43 -21.15
CA LEU A 94 -14.93 14.50 -20.44
C LEU A 94 -15.28 13.25 -21.26
N GLY A 95 -15.38 13.36 -22.59
CA GLY A 95 -15.85 12.27 -23.45
C GLY A 95 -17.21 11.72 -22.98
N ARG A 96 -17.22 10.46 -22.51
CA ARG A 96 -18.44 9.78 -22.01
C ARG A 96 -18.79 10.09 -20.55
N TRP A 97 -17.94 10.80 -19.83
CA TRP A 97 -18.08 11.05 -18.40
C TRP A 97 -18.89 12.32 -18.15
N ALA A 98 -19.52 12.41 -16.98
CA ALA A 98 -20.36 13.56 -16.62
C ALA A 98 -19.62 14.59 -15.76
N GLY A 99 -18.51 14.22 -15.14
CA GLY A 99 -17.70 15.12 -14.32
C GLY A 99 -16.38 14.50 -13.89
N VAL A 100 -15.58 15.30 -13.19
CA VAL A 100 -14.26 14.93 -12.65
C VAL A 100 -14.15 15.45 -11.21
N VAL A 101 -13.49 14.66 -10.37
CA VAL A 101 -12.98 15.11 -9.08
C VAL A 101 -11.47 14.91 -9.01
N GLU A 102 -10.79 15.73 -8.23
CA GLU A 102 -9.38 15.55 -7.86
C GLU A 102 -9.30 14.90 -6.48
N HIS A 103 -8.36 13.97 -6.32
CA HIS A 103 -8.00 13.36 -5.05
C HIS A 103 -6.61 13.81 -4.61
N ALA A 104 -6.43 13.99 -3.31
CA ALA A 104 -5.11 14.06 -2.74
C ALA A 104 -4.33 12.79 -3.07
N ARG A 105 -3.07 12.95 -3.45
CA ARG A 105 -2.20 11.83 -3.79
C ARG A 105 -1.76 11.10 -2.53
N MET A 106 -2.03 9.80 -2.45
CA MET A 106 -1.45 8.96 -1.41
C MET A 106 0.07 8.84 -1.62
N PRO A 107 0.89 8.92 -0.56
CA PRO A 107 2.35 8.86 -0.70
C PRO A 107 2.85 7.55 -1.31
N PHE A 108 2.16 6.45 -0.99
CA PHE A 108 2.43 5.12 -1.53
C PHE A 108 1.13 4.30 -1.58
N ILE A 109 0.99 3.47 -2.61
CA ILE A 109 -0.14 2.53 -2.74
C ILE A 109 0.32 1.17 -2.27
N SER A 110 -0.34 0.62 -1.25
CA SER A 110 -0.09 -0.74 -0.76
C SER A 110 -1.30 -1.65 -0.99
N TYR A 111 -1.05 -2.96 -0.95
CA TYR A 111 -2.06 -3.97 -1.24
C TYR A 111 -2.34 -4.86 -0.04
N PRO A 112 -3.56 -5.42 0.09
CA PRO A 112 -3.97 -6.21 1.26
C PRO A 112 -3.05 -7.39 1.60
N TYR A 113 -2.39 -7.97 0.61
CA TYR A 113 -1.42 -9.06 0.80
C TYR A 113 -0.05 -8.59 1.31
N GLU A 114 0.13 -7.29 1.56
CA GLU A 114 1.33 -6.68 2.15
C GLU A 114 1.08 -6.20 3.58
N TRP A 115 -0.15 -6.35 4.08
CA TRP A 115 -0.56 -5.75 5.33
C TRP A 115 -0.31 -6.69 6.51
N SER A 116 0.11 -6.15 7.65
CA SER A 116 0.14 -6.90 8.90
C SER A 116 -1.30 -7.30 9.32
N PHE A 117 -1.43 -8.17 10.33
CA PHE A 117 -2.75 -8.55 10.84
C PHE A 117 -3.51 -7.32 11.36
N GLY A 118 -2.82 -6.48 12.14
CA GLY A 118 -3.36 -5.24 12.68
C GLY A 118 -3.78 -4.26 11.58
N MET A 119 -3.00 -4.16 10.50
CA MET A 119 -3.36 -3.31 9.36
C MET A 119 -4.66 -3.75 8.69
N LEU A 120 -4.81 -5.05 8.36
CA LEU A 120 -6.05 -5.54 7.75
C LEU A 120 -7.25 -5.39 8.70
N LYS A 121 -7.03 -5.60 10.01
CA LYS A 121 -8.05 -5.39 11.05
C LYS A 121 -8.51 -3.93 11.10
N ASP A 122 -7.59 -2.97 11.11
CA ASP A 122 -7.94 -1.55 11.16
C ASP A 122 -8.59 -1.06 9.85
N ALA A 123 -8.16 -1.59 8.70
CA ALA A 123 -8.82 -1.32 7.42
C ALA A 123 -10.28 -1.83 7.41
N ALA A 124 -10.53 -3.02 7.98
CA ALA A 124 -11.87 -3.58 8.13
C ALA A 124 -12.74 -2.73 9.07
N LEU A 125 -12.17 -2.27 10.20
CA LEU A 125 -12.87 -1.42 11.15
C LEU A 125 -13.21 -0.06 10.56
N LEU A 126 -12.26 0.59 9.85
CA LEU A 126 -12.53 1.84 9.15
C LEU A 126 -13.66 1.68 8.12
N HIS A 127 -13.66 0.61 7.33
CA HIS A 127 -14.74 0.35 6.38
C HIS A 127 -16.11 0.26 7.07
N LEU A 128 -16.21 -0.45 8.20
CA LEU A 128 -17.45 -0.59 8.96
C LEU A 128 -17.88 0.73 9.63
N GLU A 129 -16.92 1.54 10.09
CA GLU A 129 -17.19 2.87 10.64
C GLU A 129 -17.74 3.84 9.57
N LEU A 130 -17.13 3.84 8.38
CA LEU A 130 -17.61 4.60 7.23
C LEU A 130 -19.00 4.14 6.79
N MET A 131 -19.24 2.83 6.75
CA MET A 131 -20.55 2.27 6.46
C MET A 131 -21.60 2.78 7.47
N ARG A 132 -21.29 2.75 8.77
CA ARG A 132 -22.20 3.25 9.81
C ARG A 132 -22.46 4.76 9.68
N GLY A 133 -21.44 5.53 9.33
CA GLY A 133 -21.58 6.96 9.03
C GLY A 133 -22.45 7.22 7.80
N ALA A 134 -22.24 6.46 6.72
CA ALA A 134 -23.06 6.56 5.51
C ALA A 134 -24.53 6.24 5.79
N LEU A 135 -24.78 5.16 6.53
CA LEU A 135 -26.14 4.78 6.90
C LEU A 135 -26.83 5.90 7.67
N SER A 136 -26.17 6.60 8.59
CA SER A 136 -26.80 7.72 9.32
C SER A 136 -27.26 8.88 8.42
N ALA A 137 -26.69 9.00 7.22
CA ALA A 137 -27.07 9.97 6.18
C ALA A 137 -27.89 9.36 5.02
N ASP A 138 -28.50 8.18 5.24
CA ASP A 138 -29.28 7.45 4.23
C ASP A 138 -28.46 7.12 2.95
N MET A 139 -27.18 6.85 3.15
CA MET A 139 -26.25 6.36 2.13
C MET A 139 -25.71 4.98 2.50
N ILE A 140 -25.06 4.31 1.54
CA ILE A 140 -24.44 3.00 1.72
C ILE A 140 -23.14 2.90 0.91
N LEU A 141 -22.21 2.06 1.37
CA LEU A 141 -21.07 1.61 0.56
C LEU A 141 -21.47 0.38 -0.25
N LYS A 142 -21.56 0.52 -1.57
CA LYS A 142 -22.03 -0.52 -2.48
C LYS A 142 -21.10 -1.74 -2.55
N ASP A 143 -19.81 -1.48 -2.41
CA ASP A 143 -18.72 -2.46 -2.44
C ASP A 143 -17.87 -2.36 -1.15
N SER A 144 -17.09 -3.41 -0.91
CA SER A 144 -16.27 -3.58 0.29
C SER A 144 -14.90 -4.14 -0.05
N SER A 145 -14.28 -3.60 -1.09
CA SER A 145 -12.93 -3.98 -1.51
C SER A 145 -11.89 -3.48 -0.50
N ALA A 146 -11.00 -4.37 -0.03
CA ALA A 146 -9.86 -3.98 0.79
C ALA A 146 -8.91 -3.02 0.06
N TYR A 147 -8.83 -3.08 -1.27
CA TYR A 147 -8.02 -2.16 -2.07
C TYR A 147 -8.49 -0.70 -2.01
N ASN A 148 -9.70 -0.44 -1.51
CA ASN A 148 -10.24 0.90 -1.33
C ASN A 148 -9.70 1.59 -0.08
N ILE A 149 -8.91 0.89 0.74
CA ILE A 149 -8.19 1.44 1.88
C ILE A 149 -6.71 1.56 1.52
N GLN A 150 -6.14 2.73 1.77
CA GLN A 150 -4.71 3.04 1.63
C GLN A 150 -4.20 3.65 2.94
N TRP A 151 -2.94 4.04 2.98
CA TRP A 151 -2.26 4.38 4.23
C TRP A 151 -1.52 5.71 4.17
N ASN A 152 -1.69 6.52 5.22
CA ASN A 152 -0.82 7.65 5.52
C ASN A 152 -0.06 7.34 6.83
N GLY A 153 1.16 6.85 6.69
CA GLY A 153 1.87 6.18 7.77
C GLY A 153 1.10 4.93 8.20
N VAL A 154 0.74 4.86 9.48
CA VAL A 154 -0.13 3.80 10.03
C VAL A 154 -1.62 4.15 10.10
N ARG A 155 -2.02 5.31 9.54
CA ARG A 155 -3.43 5.70 9.49
C ARG A 155 -4.09 5.12 8.22
N PRO A 156 -5.16 4.32 8.34
CA PRO A 156 -5.93 3.89 7.19
C PRO A 156 -6.79 5.04 6.64
N VAL A 157 -6.88 5.13 5.31
CA VAL A 157 -7.56 6.18 4.53
C VAL A 157 -8.38 5.51 3.43
N PHE A 158 -9.68 5.81 3.36
CA PHE A 158 -10.54 5.32 2.29
C PHE A 158 -10.43 6.20 1.03
N ILE A 159 -10.24 5.59 -0.14
CA ILE A 159 -9.92 6.29 -1.40
C ILE A 159 -10.97 6.15 -2.52
N ASP A 160 -12.00 5.30 -2.35
CA ASP A 160 -12.96 5.00 -3.43
C ASP A 160 -14.31 5.71 -3.25
N ILE A 161 -14.29 7.02 -3.49
CA ILE A 161 -15.46 7.89 -3.33
C ILE A 161 -16.72 7.42 -4.09
N PRO A 162 -16.65 6.91 -5.33
CA PRO A 162 -17.84 6.42 -6.05
C PRO A 162 -18.53 5.20 -5.43
N SER A 163 -17.94 4.56 -4.42
CA SER A 163 -18.58 3.47 -3.69
C SER A 163 -19.76 3.94 -2.82
N PHE A 164 -19.84 5.22 -2.48
CA PHE A 164 -20.98 5.78 -1.75
C PHE A 164 -22.16 6.02 -2.68
N GLU A 165 -23.32 5.50 -2.31
CA GLU A 165 -24.58 5.70 -3.03
C GLU A 165 -25.75 5.92 -2.07
N PRO A 166 -26.84 6.59 -2.51
CA PRO A 166 -28.07 6.65 -1.74
C PRO A 166 -28.60 5.25 -1.41
N LEU A 167 -29.01 5.04 -0.16
CA LEU A 167 -29.61 3.79 0.27
C LEU A 167 -31.06 3.75 -0.21
N ASN A 168 -31.36 2.85 -1.15
CA ASN A 168 -32.75 2.62 -1.56
C ASN A 168 -33.51 1.81 -0.51
N LYS A 169 -34.81 2.09 -0.36
CA LYS A 169 -35.66 1.37 0.59
C LYS A 169 -35.71 -0.13 0.25
N GLY A 170 -35.36 -0.96 1.24
CA GLY A 170 -35.39 -2.42 1.10
C GLY A 170 -34.14 -3.04 0.46
N GLU A 171 -33.14 -2.22 0.11
CA GLU A 171 -31.91 -2.71 -0.50
C GLU A 171 -30.98 -3.37 0.53
N PRO A 172 -30.50 -4.61 0.29
CA PRO A 172 -29.51 -5.24 1.17
C PRO A 172 -28.11 -4.65 0.96
N TRP A 173 -27.21 -4.86 1.93
CA TRP A 173 -25.79 -4.56 1.74
C TRP A 173 -25.14 -5.54 0.76
N VAL A 174 -25.06 -5.14 -0.51
CA VAL A 174 -24.48 -5.94 -1.61
C VAL A 174 -23.01 -6.28 -1.34
N GLY A 175 -22.24 -5.32 -0.81
CA GLY A 175 -20.82 -5.49 -0.46
C GLY A 175 -20.54 -6.47 0.69
N TYR A 176 -21.54 -6.95 1.42
CA TYR A 176 -21.34 -7.81 2.59
C TYR A 176 -20.51 -9.08 2.28
N ARG A 177 -20.77 -9.73 1.13
CA ARG A 177 -20.00 -10.88 0.71
C ARG A 177 -18.53 -10.51 0.49
N GLN A 178 -18.29 -9.43 -0.25
CA GLN A 178 -16.94 -8.95 -0.55
C GLN A 178 -16.20 -8.54 0.74
N PHE A 179 -16.89 -7.93 1.71
CA PHE A 179 -16.33 -7.64 3.03
C PHE A 179 -15.84 -8.92 3.72
N CYS A 180 -16.64 -9.98 3.67
CA CYS A 180 -16.25 -11.25 4.24
C CYS A 180 -15.02 -11.85 3.53
N GLU A 181 -15.01 -11.87 2.20
CA GLU A 181 -13.95 -12.50 1.39
C GLU A 181 -12.61 -11.75 1.49
N LEU A 182 -12.61 -10.42 1.62
CA LEU A 182 -11.40 -9.59 1.64
C LEU A 182 -10.94 -9.13 3.04
N PHE A 183 -11.80 -9.15 4.05
CA PHE A 183 -11.45 -8.75 5.42
C PHE A 183 -11.69 -9.87 6.42
N LEU A 184 -12.95 -10.29 6.59
CA LEU A 184 -13.33 -11.14 7.72
C LEU A 184 -12.69 -12.52 7.65
N TYR A 185 -12.72 -13.17 6.48
CA TYR A 185 -12.17 -14.52 6.33
C TYR A 185 -10.65 -14.54 6.43
N PRO A 186 -9.88 -13.63 5.78
CA PRO A 186 -8.45 -13.48 6.05
C PRO A 186 -8.11 -13.32 7.54
N LEU A 187 -8.84 -12.44 8.25
CA LEU A 187 -8.63 -12.23 9.69
C LEU A 187 -8.96 -13.48 10.50
N MET A 188 -10.07 -14.16 10.21
CA MET A 188 -10.43 -15.42 10.86
C MET A 188 -9.43 -16.53 10.56
N LEU A 189 -8.90 -16.61 9.34
CA LEU A 189 -7.92 -17.62 8.93
C LEU A 189 -6.66 -17.51 9.80
N GLN A 190 -6.12 -16.31 9.95
CA GLN A 190 -4.94 -16.10 10.79
C GLN A 190 -5.26 -16.20 12.29
N ALA A 191 -6.38 -15.62 12.75
CA ALA A 191 -6.76 -15.63 14.17
C ALA A 191 -7.13 -17.03 14.70
N TYR A 192 -7.83 -17.82 13.90
CA TYR A 192 -8.39 -19.10 14.34
C TYR A 192 -7.54 -20.29 13.93
N LYS A 193 -6.84 -20.21 12.78
CA LYS A 193 -6.04 -21.33 12.26
C LYS A 193 -4.53 -21.08 12.31
N GLY A 194 -4.09 -19.85 12.58
CA GLY A 194 -2.67 -19.50 12.54
C GLY A 194 -2.08 -19.57 11.13
N VAL A 195 -2.93 -19.52 10.10
CA VAL A 195 -2.51 -19.58 8.69
C VAL A 195 -2.38 -18.17 8.16
N ASP A 196 -1.25 -17.87 7.52
CA ASP A 196 -1.02 -16.59 6.87
C ASP A 196 -2.01 -16.38 5.70
N PHE A 197 -2.74 -15.27 5.74
CA PHE A 197 -3.70 -14.91 4.69
C PHE A 197 -3.05 -14.25 3.47
N ARG A 198 -1.82 -13.71 3.60
CA ARG A 198 -1.19 -12.89 2.55
C ARG A 198 -0.99 -13.64 1.24
N PRO A 199 -0.51 -14.91 1.24
CA PRO A 199 -0.43 -15.68 -0.01
C PRO A 199 -1.79 -15.89 -0.68
N TRP A 200 -2.87 -16.01 0.10
CA TRP A 200 -4.23 -16.18 -0.42
C TRP A 200 -4.73 -14.90 -1.11
N LEU A 201 -4.54 -13.75 -0.46
CA LEU A 201 -4.93 -12.45 -1.04
C LEU A 201 -4.03 -12.04 -2.22
N ARG A 202 -2.77 -12.49 -2.26
CA ARG A 202 -1.89 -12.32 -3.42
C ARG A 202 -2.38 -13.18 -4.59
N GLY A 203 -2.66 -14.46 -4.34
CA GLY A 203 -3.13 -15.38 -5.37
C GLY A 203 -4.55 -15.12 -5.87
N ARG A 204 -5.39 -14.41 -5.09
CA ARG A 204 -6.78 -14.08 -5.46
C ARG A 204 -7.15 -12.66 -5.06
N VAL A 205 -7.20 -11.78 -6.05
CA VAL A 205 -7.55 -10.35 -5.87
C VAL A 205 -8.94 -10.17 -5.26
N ASP A 206 -9.89 -11.08 -5.52
CA ASP A 206 -11.26 -11.01 -5.00
C ASP A 206 -11.43 -11.62 -3.60
N GLY A 207 -10.35 -12.14 -3.00
CA GLY A 207 -10.36 -12.68 -1.64
C GLY A 207 -10.64 -14.18 -1.55
N ILE A 208 -10.90 -14.65 -0.32
CA ILE A 208 -11.12 -16.06 -0.01
C ILE A 208 -12.62 -16.37 -0.15
N PRO A 209 -13.08 -17.27 -1.02
CA PRO A 209 -14.50 -17.60 -1.13
C PRO A 209 -15.05 -18.28 0.14
N ALA A 210 -16.34 -18.09 0.41
CA ALA A 210 -17.00 -18.69 1.59
C ALA A 210 -16.92 -20.23 1.61
N GLU A 211 -16.99 -20.89 0.45
CA GLU A 211 -16.88 -22.35 0.34
C GLU A 211 -15.48 -22.85 0.72
N GLU A 212 -14.43 -22.20 0.24
CA GLU A 212 -13.04 -22.54 0.59
C GLU A 212 -12.79 -22.27 2.08
N MET A 213 -13.24 -21.12 2.57
CA MET A 213 -13.15 -20.80 4.00
C MET A 213 -13.90 -21.82 4.85
N ARG A 214 -15.08 -22.28 4.43
CA ARG A 214 -15.84 -23.33 5.12
C ARG A 214 -15.09 -24.65 5.13
N ALA A 215 -14.43 -25.03 4.03
CA ALA A 215 -13.65 -26.26 3.94
C ALA A 215 -12.43 -26.26 4.87
N LEU A 216 -11.84 -25.08 5.12
CA LEU A 216 -10.73 -24.90 6.08
C LEU A 216 -11.18 -24.97 7.54
N MET A 217 -12.47 -24.78 7.82
CA MET A 217 -13.04 -24.80 9.17
C MET A 217 -13.48 -26.20 9.59
N SER A 218 -13.00 -26.64 10.76
CA SER A 218 -13.47 -27.87 11.41
C SER A 218 -14.88 -27.70 11.98
N SER A 219 -15.52 -28.81 12.35
CA SER A 219 -16.82 -28.76 13.05
C SER A 219 -16.73 -28.02 14.39
N ARG A 220 -15.59 -28.09 15.08
CA ARG A 220 -15.32 -27.34 16.33
C ARG A 220 -15.19 -25.84 16.07
N ASP A 221 -14.63 -25.46 14.92
CA ASP A 221 -14.48 -24.06 14.53
C ASP A 221 -15.84 -23.37 14.33
N LEU A 222 -16.92 -24.12 14.05
CA LEU A 222 -18.27 -23.54 13.92
C LEU A 222 -18.78 -22.86 15.19
N LEU A 223 -18.26 -23.25 16.36
CA LEU A 223 -18.61 -22.63 17.64
C LEU A 223 -17.83 -21.34 17.89
N ARG A 224 -16.80 -21.04 17.08
CA ARG A 224 -16.03 -19.81 17.21
C ARG A 224 -16.87 -18.61 16.75
N PRO A 225 -16.67 -17.43 17.38
CA PRO A 225 -17.46 -16.24 17.06
C PRO A 225 -17.52 -15.98 15.55
N GLY A 226 -18.74 -15.84 15.03
CA GLY A 226 -18.99 -15.48 13.64
C GLY A 226 -18.84 -16.59 12.59
N VAL A 227 -18.20 -17.73 12.89
CA VAL A 227 -17.94 -18.77 11.86
C VAL A 227 -19.23 -19.39 11.33
N LEU A 228 -20.14 -19.82 12.21
CA LEU A 228 -21.41 -20.40 11.77
C LEU A 228 -22.21 -19.45 10.86
N LEU A 229 -22.32 -18.18 11.25
CA LEU A 229 -23.13 -17.18 10.55
C LEU A 229 -22.45 -16.68 9.28
N HIS A 230 -21.20 -16.24 9.38
CA HIS A 230 -20.51 -15.54 8.31
C HIS A 230 -19.79 -16.49 7.35
N VAL A 231 -19.47 -17.72 7.75
CA VAL A 231 -18.80 -18.71 6.88
C VAL A 231 -19.79 -19.79 6.45
N ALA A 232 -20.33 -20.57 7.40
CA ALA A 232 -21.13 -21.75 7.05
C ALA A 232 -22.49 -21.41 6.42
N ALA A 233 -23.23 -20.46 6.98
CA ALA A 233 -24.51 -20.04 6.41
C ALA A 233 -24.32 -19.35 5.05
N GLN A 234 -23.29 -18.52 4.90
CA GLN A 234 -22.90 -17.90 3.62
C GLN A 234 -22.56 -18.96 2.55
N ALA A 235 -21.74 -19.96 2.86
CA ALA A 235 -21.41 -21.04 1.93
C ALA A 235 -22.65 -21.86 1.54
N ALA A 236 -23.53 -22.18 2.49
CA ALA A 236 -24.78 -22.88 2.21
C ALA A 236 -25.73 -22.05 1.32
N LEU A 237 -25.77 -20.73 1.53
CA LEU A 237 -26.52 -19.79 0.70
C LEU A 237 -25.98 -19.79 -0.73
N GLN A 238 -24.67 -19.63 -0.91
CA GLN A 238 -24.01 -19.64 -2.22
C GLN A 238 -24.29 -20.92 -3.00
N LYS A 239 -24.16 -22.09 -2.36
CA LYS A 239 -24.46 -23.39 -2.98
C LYS A 239 -25.93 -23.55 -3.39
N ARG A 240 -26.86 -22.91 -2.68
CA ARG A 240 -28.29 -22.92 -3.04
C ARG A 240 -28.60 -21.99 -4.21
N TYR A 241 -27.88 -20.89 -4.36
CA TYR A 241 -28.16 -19.87 -5.40
C TYR A 241 -27.34 -20.03 -6.68
N SER A 242 -26.25 -20.80 -6.67
CA SER A 242 -25.54 -21.17 -7.92
C SER A 242 -26.41 -21.99 -8.88
N GLY A 243 -27.58 -22.50 -8.43
CA GLY A 243 -28.52 -23.28 -9.22
C GLY A 243 -29.81 -22.57 -9.69
N GLY A 244 -30.00 -21.27 -9.46
CA GLY A 244 -31.23 -20.60 -9.93
C GLY A 244 -31.36 -19.12 -9.56
N GLY A 245 -31.49 -18.27 -10.58
CA GLY A 245 -31.77 -16.85 -10.43
C GLY A 245 -33.20 -16.60 -9.96
N GLN A 246 -33.37 -16.21 -8.69
CA GLN A 246 -34.60 -15.59 -8.22
C GLN A 246 -34.34 -14.13 -7.85
N ASN A 247 -35.31 -13.27 -8.21
CA ASN A 247 -35.33 -11.84 -7.98
C ASN A 247 -35.54 -11.53 -6.48
N MET A 248 -34.52 -11.81 -5.66
CA MET A 248 -34.55 -11.65 -4.21
C MET A 248 -34.72 -10.19 -3.76
N ARG A 249 -34.35 -9.21 -4.61
CA ARG A 249 -34.46 -7.78 -4.29
C ARG A 249 -35.90 -7.37 -3.93
N GLY A 250 -36.90 -7.90 -4.62
CA GLY A 250 -38.32 -7.64 -4.33
C GLY A 250 -38.79 -8.33 -3.03
N ALA A 251 -38.49 -9.62 -2.88
CA ALA A 251 -38.91 -10.39 -1.71
C ALA A 251 -38.24 -9.95 -0.39
N LEU A 252 -37.00 -9.46 -0.44
CA LEU A 252 -36.28 -8.92 0.72
C LEU A 252 -36.82 -7.53 1.10
N ALA A 253 -37.16 -6.68 0.12
CA ALA A 253 -37.78 -5.39 0.37
C ALA A 253 -39.17 -5.55 1.05
N ASP A 254 -39.96 -6.52 0.61
CA ASP A 254 -41.27 -6.85 1.20
C ASP A 254 -41.15 -7.50 2.60
N ALA A 255 -40.06 -8.22 2.87
CA ALA A 255 -39.78 -8.84 4.17
C ALA A 255 -39.23 -7.87 5.23
N GLY A 256 -39.13 -6.57 4.93
CA GLY A 256 -38.64 -5.56 5.87
C GLY A 256 -37.14 -5.65 6.15
N PHE A 257 -36.33 -6.09 5.16
CA PHE A 257 -34.88 -5.86 5.19
C PHE A 257 -34.60 -4.35 5.15
N GLY A 258 -34.68 -3.71 6.31
CA GLY A 258 -34.49 -2.29 6.48
C GLY A 258 -33.05 -1.94 6.82
N LYS A 259 -32.75 -0.64 6.70
CA LYS A 259 -31.54 0.04 7.20
C LYS A 259 -31.09 -0.46 8.58
N ALA A 260 -32.03 -0.61 9.53
CA ALA A 260 -31.76 -1.07 10.90
C ALA A 260 -31.11 -2.47 10.98
N LEU A 261 -31.43 -3.36 10.03
CA LEU A 261 -30.81 -4.69 9.98
C LEU A 261 -29.35 -4.59 9.53
N ILE A 262 -29.06 -3.73 8.55
CA ILE A 262 -27.70 -3.46 8.07
C ILE A 262 -26.88 -2.83 9.21
N GLU A 263 -27.41 -1.80 9.87
CA GLU A 263 -26.76 -1.16 11.02
C GLU A 263 -26.41 -2.19 12.12
N ARG A 264 -27.36 -3.07 12.47
CA ARG A 264 -27.12 -4.13 13.45
C ARG A 264 -26.07 -5.14 12.98
N ASN A 265 -26.03 -5.47 11.69
CA ASN A 265 -25.03 -6.37 11.13
C ASN A 265 -23.63 -5.74 11.18
N VAL A 266 -23.51 -4.48 10.75
CA VAL A 266 -22.28 -3.68 10.82
C VAL A 266 -21.77 -3.62 12.25
N GLU A 267 -22.63 -3.29 13.22
CA GLU A 267 -22.25 -3.23 14.64
C GLU A 267 -21.78 -4.58 15.20
N LYS A 268 -22.41 -5.69 14.78
CA LYS A 268 -21.96 -7.04 15.16
C LYS A 268 -20.62 -7.39 14.53
N LEU A 269 -20.40 -7.04 13.26
CA LEU A 269 -19.14 -7.24 12.56
C LEU A 269 -18.02 -6.41 13.19
N SER A 270 -18.27 -5.14 13.54
CA SER A 270 -17.27 -4.28 14.19
C SER A 270 -16.82 -4.88 15.52
N ARG A 271 -17.77 -5.38 16.33
CA ARG A 271 -17.47 -6.08 17.59
C ARG A 271 -16.74 -7.40 17.37
N LEU A 272 -17.07 -8.14 16.32
CA LEU A 272 -16.40 -9.40 15.98
C LEU A 272 -14.95 -9.12 15.56
N VAL A 273 -14.74 -8.28 14.54
CA VAL A 273 -13.44 -7.89 14.00
C VAL A 273 -12.57 -7.29 15.10
N GLY A 274 -13.12 -6.39 15.92
CA GLY A 274 -12.40 -5.75 17.03
C GLY A 274 -11.83 -6.74 18.05
N ARG A 275 -12.44 -7.93 18.19
CA ARG A 275 -11.99 -8.98 19.12
C ARG A 275 -11.07 -10.03 18.49
N LEU A 276 -10.90 -10.02 17.17
CA LEU A 276 -9.98 -10.95 16.52
C LEU A 276 -8.55 -10.54 16.84
N GLU A 277 -7.75 -11.49 17.30
CA GLU A 277 -6.31 -11.35 17.54
C GLU A 277 -5.60 -12.50 16.81
N PRO A 278 -4.39 -12.29 16.30
CA PRO A 278 -3.65 -13.36 15.65
C PRO A 278 -3.43 -14.50 16.65
N ALA A 279 -3.51 -15.75 16.19
CA ALA A 279 -3.17 -16.89 17.04
C ALA A 279 -1.75 -16.71 17.60
N ASN A 280 -1.53 -17.05 18.88
CA ASN A 280 -0.22 -16.96 19.55
C ASN A 280 0.84 -17.76 18.77
N THR A 281 1.45 -17.11 17.80
CA THR A 281 2.50 -17.68 16.97
C THR A 281 3.77 -17.30 17.69
N LYS A 282 4.32 -18.23 18.48
CA LYS A 282 5.69 -18.11 18.98
C LYS A 282 6.60 -18.14 17.76
N THR A 283 6.91 -16.98 17.18
CA THR A 283 7.90 -16.89 16.11
C THR A 283 9.27 -16.69 16.74
N THR A 284 10.22 -17.47 16.26
CA THR A 284 11.62 -17.61 16.68
C THR A 284 12.44 -16.31 16.60
N TRP A 285 11.82 -15.19 16.20
CA TRP A 285 12.43 -13.87 15.99
C TRP A 285 11.95 -12.80 16.97
N ALA A 286 10.82 -13.00 17.68
CA ALA A 286 10.34 -12.06 18.70
C ALA A 286 11.27 -11.97 19.93
N ASP A 287 12.12 -12.99 20.13
CA ASP A 287 13.19 -12.98 21.15
C ASP A 287 14.53 -12.45 20.62
N TYR A 288 14.68 -12.15 19.33
CA TYR A 288 15.96 -11.68 18.78
C TYR A 288 16.28 -10.26 19.26
N ASP A 289 15.26 -9.39 19.36
CA ASP A 289 15.37 -8.03 19.91
C ASP A 289 15.66 -8.02 21.43
N ARG A 290 15.52 -9.17 22.12
CA ARG A 290 15.78 -9.30 23.55
C ARG A 290 17.03 -10.10 23.91
N THR A 291 17.58 -10.90 23.00
CA THR A 291 18.66 -11.85 23.33
C THR A 291 20.01 -11.51 22.70
N HIS A 292 20.11 -10.49 21.86
CA HIS A 292 21.41 -9.97 21.45
C HIS A 292 21.76 -8.76 22.29
N SER A 293 22.56 -9.02 23.33
CA SER A 293 23.56 -8.08 23.82
C SER A 293 24.45 -7.67 22.64
N TYR A 294 23.96 -6.74 21.81
CA TYR A 294 24.81 -5.98 20.92
C TYR A 294 25.83 -5.26 21.81
N ASP A 295 27.06 -5.16 21.33
CA ASP A 295 27.93 -4.10 21.82
C ASP A 295 27.23 -2.78 21.46
N ASP A 296 26.66 -2.11 22.45
CA ASP A 296 25.92 -0.84 22.26
C ASP A 296 26.76 0.15 21.45
N ALA A 297 28.09 0.09 21.53
CA ALA A 297 28.99 0.90 20.72
C ALA A 297 28.88 0.61 19.22
N GLU A 298 28.77 -0.65 18.81
CA GLU A 298 28.65 -1.04 17.39
C GLU A 298 27.28 -0.69 16.81
N LEU A 299 26.21 -0.85 17.60
CA LEU A 299 24.89 -0.39 17.20
C LEU A 299 24.87 1.14 17.04
N ASN A 300 25.46 1.87 17.99
CA ASN A 300 25.54 3.33 17.92
C ASN A 300 26.35 3.82 16.71
N LYS A 301 27.49 3.19 16.39
CA LYS A 301 28.24 3.49 15.15
C LYS A 301 27.36 3.35 13.90
N LYS A 302 26.61 2.25 13.81
CA LYS A 302 25.69 2.03 12.69
C LYS A 302 24.58 3.07 12.64
N ILE A 303 23.98 3.40 13.79
CA ILE A 303 22.98 4.47 13.91
C ILE A 303 23.55 5.81 13.42
N ASP A 304 24.76 6.17 13.83
CA ASP A 304 25.40 7.43 13.46
C ASP A 304 25.77 7.48 11.98
N PHE A 305 26.20 6.36 11.39
CA PHE A 305 26.44 6.26 9.95
C PHE A 305 25.16 6.45 9.15
N VAL A 306 24.08 5.73 9.51
CA VAL A 306 22.78 5.83 8.83
C VAL A 306 22.21 7.23 8.98
N ARG A 307 22.28 7.83 10.18
CA ARG A 307 21.81 9.19 10.43
C ARG A 307 22.56 10.21 9.57
N ARG A 308 23.90 10.17 9.54
CA ARG A 308 24.68 11.07 8.69
C ARG A 308 24.36 10.91 7.20
N SER A 309 24.20 9.67 6.75
CA SER A 309 23.87 9.37 5.35
C SER A 309 22.46 9.87 4.97
N ALA A 310 21.47 9.63 5.82
CA ALA A 310 20.11 10.13 5.67
C ALA A 310 20.03 11.66 5.75
N ALA A 311 20.88 12.31 6.56
CA ALA A 311 20.91 13.76 6.72
C ALA A 311 21.59 14.53 5.57
N THR A 312 22.15 13.84 4.57
CA THR A 312 22.84 14.50 3.44
C THR A 312 21.93 15.43 2.63
N ARG A 313 20.63 15.11 2.56
CA ARG A 313 19.56 15.99 2.09
C ARG A 313 18.22 15.52 2.63
N HIS A 314 17.18 16.30 2.37
CA HIS A 314 15.80 15.85 2.59
C HIS A 314 15.32 14.99 1.42
N TRP A 315 14.66 13.87 1.71
CA TRP A 315 14.19 12.90 0.70
C TRP A 315 12.66 12.92 0.60
N ARG A 316 12.10 12.77 -0.59
CA ARG A 316 10.62 12.68 -0.72
C ARG A 316 10.09 11.28 -0.36
N LEU A 317 10.85 10.25 -0.70
CA LEU A 317 10.47 8.85 -0.44
C LEU A 317 11.72 8.06 -0.14
N ALA A 318 11.75 7.42 1.03
CA ALA A 318 12.78 6.45 1.38
C ALA A 318 12.19 5.04 1.53
N TRP A 319 12.95 4.03 1.16
CA TRP A 319 12.62 2.62 1.42
C TRP A 319 13.60 2.05 2.45
N ASP A 320 13.09 1.29 3.41
CA ASP A 320 13.92 0.51 4.34
C ASP A 320 13.64 -0.97 4.08
N LEU A 321 14.59 -1.64 3.43
CA LEU A 321 14.49 -3.02 2.98
C LEU A 321 15.09 -3.94 4.06
N GLY A 322 14.27 -4.84 4.62
CA GLY A 322 14.65 -5.65 5.78
C GLY A 322 14.61 -4.84 7.07
N CYS A 323 13.56 -4.03 7.25
CA CYS A 323 13.50 -3.02 8.32
C CYS A 323 13.40 -3.60 9.73
N ASN A 324 13.09 -4.89 9.89
CA ASN A 324 12.78 -5.53 11.16
C ASN A 324 11.74 -4.71 11.95
N THR A 325 12.04 -4.32 13.19
CA THR A 325 11.16 -3.50 14.06
C THR A 325 11.29 -1.98 13.83
N GLY A 326 11.93 -1.56 12.73
CA GLY A 326 11.93 -0.20 12.19
C GLY A 326 12.85 0.82 12.88
N THR A 327 13.90 0.36 13.57
CA THR A 327 14.90 1.24 14.19
C THR A 327 15.52 2.22 13.19
N PHE A 328 15.96 1.74 12.02
CA PHE A 328 16.54 2.58 10.98
C PHE A 328 15.48 3.31 10.14
N SER A 329 14.27 2.74 10.02
CA SER A 329 13.13 3.43 9.40
C SER A 329 12.82 4.74 10.10
N ARG A 330 12.87 4.78 11.44
CA ARG A 330 12.69 6.02 12.22
C ARG A 330 13.78 7.05 11.95
N ILE A 331 15.03 6.63 11.82
CA ILE A 331 16.14 7.53 11.48
C ILE A 331 15.95 8.12 10.07
N ALA A 332 15.59 7.30 9.08
CA ALA A 332 15.29 7.80 7.74
C ALA A 332 14.08 8.75 7.73
N ALA A 333 13.08 8.50 8.58
CA ALA A 333 11.86 9.30 8.68
C ALA A 333 12.11 10.72 9.21
N GLU A 334 13.20 10.96 9.95
CA GLU A 334 13.62 12.30 10.40
C GLU A 334 14.04 13.20 9.22
N HIS A 335 14.42 12.60 8.08
CA HIS A 335 14.94 13.29 6.90
C HIS A 335 14.14 13.03 5.63
N SER A 336 12.95 12.42 5.74
CA SER A 336 12.13 12.03 4.58
C SER A 336 10.66 12.42 4.74
N ASP A 337 10.00 12.82 3.66
CA ASP A 337 8.53 13.06 3.68
C ASP A 337 7.77 11.76 3.98
N TYR A 338 8.27 10.63 3.49
CA TYR A 338 7.65 9.32 3.67
C TYR A 338 8.68 8.18 3.62
N VAL A 339 8.50 7.19 4.50
CA VAL A 339 9.32 5.96 4.55
C VAL A 339 8.42 4.75 4.36
N VAL A 340 8.75 3.89 3.41
CA VAL A 340 8.13 2.57 3.27
C VAL A 340 9.08 1.54 3.86
N ALA A 341 8.72 0.99 5.01
CA ALA A 341 9.51 0.03 5.77
C ALA A 341 9.02 -1.39 5.44
N MET A 342 9.90 -2.23 4.90
CA MET A 342 9.54 -3.53 4.33
C MET A 342 10.31 -4.65 5.02
N ASP A 343 9.61 -5.72 5.41
CA ASP A 343 10.23 -6.93 5.94
C ASP A 343 9.41 -8.18 5.58
N GLY A 344 10.07 -9.32 5.43
CA GLY A 344 9.39 -10.60 5.20
C GLY A 344 8.74 -11.17 6.46
N ASP A 345 9.22 -10.80 7.65
CA ASP A 345 8.63 -11.23 8.91
C ASP A 345 7.42 -10.35 9.27
N TRP A 346 6.22 -10.89 9.09
CA TRP A 346 4.97 -10.20 9.40
C TRP A 346 4.85 -9.82 10.88
N MET A 347 5.54 -10.51 11.80
CA MET A 347 5.52 -10.18 13.22
C MET A 347 6.36 -8.93 13.51
N ALA A 348 7.53 -8.79 12.88
CA ALA A 348 8.34 -7.58 12.98
C ALA A 348 7.56 -6.35 12.48
N ILE A 349 6.88 -6.50 11.33
CA ILE A 349 5.99 -5.46 10.78
C ILE A 349 4.79 -5.19 11.69
N GLU A 350 4.16 -6.20 12.29
CA GLU A 350 3.08 -6.01 13.26
C GLU A 350 3.57 -5.22 14.50
N HIS A 351 4.79 -5.48 14.97
CA HIS A 351 5.39 -4.76 16.10
C HIS A 351 5.68 -3.31 15.73
N LEU A 352 6.28 -3.07 14.56
CA LEU A 352 6.50 -1.74 14.01
C LEU A 352 5.16 -0.99 13.86
N TYR A 353 4.16 -1.62 13.24
CA TYR A 353 2.82 -1.05 13.08
C TYR A 353 2.19 -0.64 14.42
N ARG A 354 2.23 -1.52 15.43
CA ARG A 354 1.71 -1.21 16.77
C ARG A 354 2.48 -0.09 17.45
N ARG A 355 3.81 -0.06 17.30
CA ARG A 355 4.68 0.99 17.84
C ARG A 355 4.34 2.35 17.23
N GLU A 356 4.23 2.43 15.91
CA GLU A 356 3.92 3.66 15.19
C GLU A 356 2.44 4.08 15.32
N LYS A 357 1.58 3.24 15.89
CA LYS A 357 0.25 3.65 16.37
C LYS A 357 0.27 4.33 17.73
N GLY A 358 1.36 4.22 18.49
CA GLY A 358 1.50 4.75 19.84
C GLY A 358 1.60 6.28 19.92
N ALA A 359 1.81 6.79 21.14
CA ALA A 359 1.93 8.23 21.39
C ALA A 359 3.21 8.85 20.78
N ASP A 360 4.33 8.11 20.79
CA ASP A 360 5.63 8.49 20.19
C ASP A 360 5.75 7.98 18.75
N ARG A 361 4.78 8.32 17.91
CA ARG A 361 4.72 7.86 16.51
C ARG A 361 5.49 8.76 15.55
N ALA A 362 6.23 8.15 14.65
CA ALA A 362 6.56 8.77 13.38
C ALA A 362 5.30 8.74 12.49
N LYS A 363 4.89 9.91 11.98
CA LYS A 363 3.63 10.04 11.21
C LYS A 363 3.75 9.56 9.76
N ASN A 364 4.98 9.33 9.30
CA ASN A 364 5.37 9.17 7.91
C ASN A 364 6.00 7.80 7.59
N ILE A 365 5.82 6.80 8.47
CA ILE A 365 6.32 5.43 8.23
C ILE A 365 5.16 4.51 7.87
N LEU A 366 5.25 3.88 6.70
CA LEU A 366 4.35 2.81 6.24
C LEU A 366 5.04 1.45 6.37
N PRO A 367 4.67 0.63 7.37
CA PRO A 367 5.19 -0.72 7.51
C PRO A 367 4.45 -1.69 6.56
N LEU A 368 5.19 -2.54 5.84
CA LEU A 368 4.65 -3.53 4.91
C LEU A 368 5.36 -4.89 5.05
N VAL A 369 4.58 -5.95 4.97
CA VAL A 369 5.07 -7.33 4.87
C VAL A 369 5.42 -7.62 3.41
N VAL A 370 6.71 -7.68 3.10
CA VAL A 370 7.21 -7.93 1.75
C VAL A 370 8.38 -8.91 1.82
N ASN A 371 8.20 -10.09 1.24
CA ASN A 371 9.34 -10.96 0.93
C ASN A 371 10.07 -10.39 -0.28
N LEU A 372 11.27 -9.84 -0.08
CA LEU A 372 12.02 -9.21 -1.18
C LEU A 372 12.52 -10.20 -2.23
N ALA A 373 12.70 -11.48 -1.86
CA ALA A 373 13.02 -12.54 -2.82
C ALA A 373 11.79 -12.97 -3.66
N ASP A 374 10.59 -12.58 -3.25
CA ASP A 374 9.33 -12.84 -3.96
C ASP A 374 8.42 -11.61 -3.84
N ALA A 375 8.97 -10.45 -4.25
CA ALA A 375 8.32 -9.16 -4.08
C ALA A 375 6.97 -9.09 -4.82
N SER A 376 6.10 -8.21 -4.35
CA SER A 376 4.77 -8.00 -4.94
C SER A 376 4.85 -7.72 -6.45
N PRO A 377 4.32 -8.62 -7.30
CA PRO A 377 4.43 -8.54 -8.75
C PRO A 377 3.27 -7.72 -9.32
N SER A 378 3.37 -7.38 -10.61
CA SER A 378 2.20 -6.91 -11.36
C SER A 378 1.24 -8.10 -11.59
N GLN A 379 -0.04 -7.94 -11.28
CA GLN A 379 -1.02 -9.05 -11.29
C GLN A 379 -2.44 -8.60 -11.66
N GLY A 380 -3.34 -9.59 -11.81
CA GLY A 380 -4.73 -9.40 -12.22
C GLY A 380 -4.90 -9.29 -13.74
N TRP A 381 -5.97 -8.63 -14.19
CA TRP A 381 -6.25 -8.52 -15.62
C TRP A 381 -5.07 -7.92 -16.39
N ARG A 382 -4.60 -8.65 -17.42
CA ARG A 382 -3.43 -8.29 -18.26
C ARG A 382 -2.14 -8.02 -17.48
N CYS A 383 -2.00 -8.55 -16.25
CA CYS A 383 -0.90 -8.26 -15.34
C CYS A 383 -0.70 -6.77 -15.08
N ALA A 384 -1.78 -5.99 -15.15
CA ALA A 384 -1.74 -4.53 -15.02
C ALA A 384 -2.80 -3.98 -14.05
N GLU A 385 -3.64 -4.85 -13.47
CA GLU A 385 -4.66 -4.41 -12.52
C GLU A 385 -4.05 -3.97 -11.17
N ARG A 386 -2.97 -4.64 -10.77
CA ARG A 386 -2.14 -4.30 -9.62
C ARG A 386 -0.70 -4.21 -10.10
N LYS A 387 -0.02 -3.14 -9.70
CA LYS A 387 1.34 -2.78 -10.14
C LYS A 387 2.39 -3.47 -9.26
N ALA A 388 3.55 -3.81 -9.82
CA ALA A 388 4.65 -4.32 -9.02
C ALA A 388 5.10 -3.28 -7.98
N ILE A 389 5.83 -3.71 -6.94
CA ILE A 389 6.31 -2.79 -5.90
C ILE A 389 7.17 -1.64 -6.44
N THR A 390 7.99 -1.92 -7.44
CA THR A 390 8.87 -0.96 -8.12
C THR A 390 8.12 0.02 -9.03
N GLU A 391 6.86 -0.29 -9.38
CA GLU A 391 6.00 0.58 -10.20
C GLU A 391 5.11 1.51 -9.35
N ARG A 392 5.06 1.29 -8.02
CA ARG A 392 4.19 2.05 -7.10
C ARG A 392 4.90 3.23 -6.41
N GLY A 393 6.20 3.35 -6.62
CA GLY A 393 7.01 4.48 -6.16
C GLY A 393 8.47 4.27 -6.54
N ARG A 394 9.20 5.38 -6.72
CA ARG A 394 10.66 5.38 -6.87
C ARG A 394 11.29 6.02 -5.63
N PRO A 395 11.99 5.25 -4.78
CA PRO A 395 12.68 5.81 -3.63
C PRO A 395 13.86 6.66 -4.08
N GLU A 396 14.11 7.74 -3.35
CA GLU A 396 15.29 8.59 -3.51
C GLU A 396 16.42 8.16 -2.57
N LEU A 397 16.07 7.49 -1.48
CA LEU A 397 16.98 6.82 -0.55
C LEU A 397 16.49 5.40 -0.27
N THR A 398 17.38 4.43 -0.29
CA THR A 398 17.10 3.04 0.08
C THR A 398 18.08 2.60 1.16
N LEU A 399 17.56 2.06 2.25
CA LEU A 399 18.34 1.35 3.27
C LEU A 399 18.26 -0.16 2.97
N CYS A 400 19.40 -0.83 3.01
CA CYS A 400 19.55 -2.27 2.82
C CYS A 400 20.54 -2.79 3.85
N LEU A 401 20.12 -2.85 5.11
CA LEU A 401 21.00 -3.06 6.26
C LEU A 401 20.93 -4.51 6.74
N ALA A 402 22.07 -5.20 6.81
CA ALA A 402 22.19 -6.61 7.16
C ALA A 402 21.21 -7.53 6.40
N LEU A 403 20.88 -7.21 5.14
CA LEU A 403 19.91 -7.96 4.34
C LEU A 403 20.58 -8.84 3.27
N VAL A 404 21.73 -8.42 2.73
CA VAL A 404 22.36 -9.02 1.54
C VAL A 404 22.58 -10.53 1.70
N HIS A 405 23.07 -10.99 2.84
CA HIS A 405 23.31 -12.41 3.10
C HIS A 405 22.02 -13.25 3.12
N HIS A 406 20.88 -12.69 3.55
CA HIS A 406 19.60 -13.41 3.49
C HIS A 406 19.12 -13.57 2.04
N ILE A 407 19.31 -12.56 1.20
CA ILE A 407 18.95 -12.63 -0.22
C ILE A 407 19.87 -13.61 -0.97
N VAL A 408 21.19 -13.47 -0.79
CA VAL A 408 22.14 -14.26 -1.56
C VAL A 408 22.21 -15.70 -1.07
N ILE A 409 22.32 -15.92 0.24
CA ILE A 409 22.57 -17.26 0.79
C ILE A 409 21.26 -17.99 1.05
N SER A 410 20.29 -17.36 1.73
CA SER A 410 19.03 -18.03 2.08
C SER A 410 18.10 -18.18 0.88
N ALA A 411 17.90 -17.11 0.09
CA ALA A 411 17.02 -17.15 -1.09
C ALA A 411 17.72 -17.57 -2.38
N ASN A 412 19.06 -17.76 -2.35
CA ASN A 412 19.85 -18.23 -3.48
C ASN A 412 19.78 -17.32 -4.72
N ILE A 413 19.71 -16.00 -4.49
CA ILE A 413 19.71 -14.98 -5.55
C ILE A 413 21.14 -14.51 -5.79
N PRO A 414 21.65 -14.49 -7.04
CA PRO A 414 23.01 -14.03 -7.32
C PRO A 414 23.28 -12.62 -6.79
N LEU A 415 24.47 -12.40 -6.21
CA LEU A 415 24.82 -11.10 -5.64
C LEU A 415 24.76 -9.98 -6.69
N ALA A 416 25.26 -10.25 -7.91
CA ALA A 416 25.23 -9.31 -9.02
C ALA A 416 23.80 -8.89 -9.42
N ASP A 417 22.87 -9.85 -9.47
CA ASP A 417 21.48 -9.58 -9.83
C ASP A 417 20.80 -8.71 -8.76
N PHE A 418 21.07 -8.96 -7.48
CA PHE A 418 20.51 -8.16 -6.40
C PHE A 418 21.04 -6.71 -6.41
N ILE A 419 22.35 -6.52 -6.63
CA ILE A 419 22.93 -5.16 -6.77
C ILE A 419 22.40 -4.46 -8.02
N SER A 420 22.27 -5.17 -9.15
CA SER A 420 21.67 -4.62 -10.37
C SER A 420 20.20 -4.24 -10.16
N TRP A 421 19.44 -5.01 -9.38
CA TRP A 421 18.05 -4.69 -9.03
C TRP A 421 17.97 -3.41 -8.18
N LEU A 422 18.83 -3.26 -7.17
CA LEU A 422 18.94 -2.03 -6.37
C LEU A 422 19.31 -0.82 -7.24
N ALA A 423 20.24 -0.99 -8.18
CA ALA A 423 20.62 0.05 -9.14
C ALA A 423 19.45 0.46 -10.04
N GLY A 424 18.62 -0.51 -10.46
CA GLY A 424 17.41 -0.27 -11.25
C GLY A 424 16.37 0.62 -10.56
N LEU A 425 16.45 0.81 -9.23
CA LEU A 425 15.59 1.74 -8.50
C LEU A 425 15.98 3.21 -8.73
N GLY A 426 17.22 3.50 -9.15
CA GLY A 426 17.73 4.87 -9.35
C GLY A 426 17.84 5.67 -8.05
N THR A 427 18.17 5.00 -6.95
CA THR A 427 18.13 5.52 -5.57
C THR A 427 19.54 5.81 -5.03
N SER A 428 19.67 6.69 -4.04
CA SER A 428 20.84 6.67 -3.15
C SER A 428 20.72 5.48 -2.20
N LEU A 429 21.83 4.83 -1.86
CA LEU A 429 21.84 3.55 -1.17
C LEU A 429 22.69 3.61 0.10
N VAL A 430 22.11 3.21 1.23
CA VAL A 430 22.85 2.84 2.44
C VAL A 430 22.77 1.32 2.57
N ILE A 431 23.89 0.63 2.38
CA ILE A 431 23.93 -0.83 2.30
C ILE A 431 24.99 -1.41 3.22
N GLU A 432 24.66 -2.47 3.94
CA GLU A 432 25.58 -3.20 4.80
C GLU A 432 25.86 -4.59 4.23
N PHE A 433 27.14 -4.85 3.96
CA PHE A 433 27.65 -6.17 3.63
C PHE A 433 28.09 -6.89 4.90
N VAL A 434 27.63 -8.14 5.07
CA VAL A 434 28.00 -9.00 6.19
C VAL A 434 28.90 -10.10 5.66
N GLY A 435 30.18 -10.09 6.06
CA GLY A 435 31.19 -11.02 5.55
C GLY A 435 31.01 -12.46 6.04
N ARG A 436 31.67 -13.41 5.36
CA ARG A 436 31.63 -14.85 5.67
C ARG A 436 32.14 -15.18 7.09
N ASP A 437 32.97 -14.31 7.67
CA ASP A 437 33.49 -14.45 9.04
C ASP A 437 32.49 -14.05 10.14
N ASP A 438 31.33 -13.49 9.77
CA ASP A 438 30.24 -13.18 10.70
C ASP A 438 29.50 -14.44 11.14
N GLU A 439 29.18 -14.51 12.44
CA GLU A 439 28.52 -15.68 13.03
C GLU A 439 27.15 -15.99 12.39
N MET A 440 26.42 -14.97 11.91
CA MET A 440 25.16 -15.19 11.18
C MET A 440 25.40 -15.90 9.85
N VAL A 441 26.39 -15.45 9.08
CA VAL A 441 26.70 -16.04 7.77
C VAL A 441 27.21 -17.45 7.92
N LYS A 442 28.07 -17.72 8.91
CA LYS A 442 28.51 -19.08 9.26
C LYS A 442 27.32 -20.00 9.57
N THR A 443 26.34 -19.49 10.31
CA THR A 443 25.12 -20.25 10.65
C THR A 443 24.31 -20.59 9.40
N LEU A 444 24.15 -19.64 8.47
CA LEU A 444 23.42 -19.87 7.22
C LEU A 444 24.14 -20.86 6.29
N LEU A 445 25.47 -20.85 6.30
CA LEU A 445 26.30 -21.73 5.46
C LEU A 445 26.50 -23.14 6.05
N ALA A 446 26.28 -23.33 7.36
CA ALA A 446 26.62 -24.58 8.06
C ALA A 446 26.01 -25.85 7.45
N ASN A 447 24.87 -25.74 6.77
CA ASN A 447 24.16 -26.87 6.14
C ASN A 447 24.04 -26.74 4.61
N LYS A 448 24.88 -25.91 3.98
CA LYS A 448 24.87 -25.69 2.52
C LYS A 448 26.19 -26.15 1.91
N ASP A 449 26.13 -26.68 0.70
CA ASP A 449 27.32 -26.86 -0.12
C ASP A 449 27.91 -25.49 -0.45
N ASP A 450 29.22 -25.34 -0.34
CA ASP A 450 29.87 -24.05 -0.59
C ASP A 450 29.86 -23.73 -2.08
N GLN A 451 28.89 -22.91 -2.49
CA GLN A 451 28.69 -22.43 -3.87
C GLN A 451 28.77 -20.90 -3.96
N TYR A 452 29.17 -20.23 -2.87
CA TYR A 452 29.07 -18.77 -2.70
C TYR A 452 30.44 -18.09 -2.79
N ASP A 453 31.27 -18.53 -3.74
CA ASP A 453 32.61 -17.96 -3.98
C ASP A 453 32.54 -16.48 -4.40
N ASP A 454 31.42 -16.08 -5.01
CA ASP A 454 31.13 -14.69 -5.39
C ASP A 454 30.71 -13.82 -4.19
N TYR A 455 30.38 -14.42 -3.05
CA TYR A 455 30.01 -13.70 -1.81
C TYR A 455 31.27 -13.26 -1.03
N HIS A 456 32.03 -12.35 -1.64
CA HIS A 456 33.28 -11.79 -1.09
C HIS A 456 33.23 -10.25 -1.03
N PRO A 457 33.82 -9.60 0.00
CA PRO A 457 33.84 -8.13 0.12
C PRO A 457 34.34 -7.40 -1.13
N ASP A 458 35.41 -7.90 -1.75
CA ASP A 458 35.97 -7.27 -2.96
C ASP A 458 35.03 -7.36 -4.17
N VAL A 459 34.34 -8.50 -4.33
CA VAL A 459 33.36 -8.71 -5.40
C VAL A 459 32.14 -7.80 -5.15
N PHE A 460 31.64 -7.75 -3.91
CA PHE A 460 30.57 -6.85 -3.50
C PHE A 460 30.92 -5.39 -3.81
N ARG A 461 32.11 -4.94 -3.41
CA ARG A 461 32.56 -3.55 -3.63
C ARG A 461 32.71 -3.23 -5.11
N ALA A 462 33.22 -4.17 -5.91
CA ALA A 462 33.33 -4.00 -7.37
C ALA A 462 31.95 -3.88 -8.03
N LEU A 463 31.00 -4.75 -7.67
CA LEU A 463 29.62 -4.71 -8.17
C LEU A 463 28.92 -3.41 -7.76
N LEU A 464 29.06 -2.99 -6.49
CA LEU A 464 28.51 -1.73 -6.01
C LEU A 464 29.10 -0.54 -6.78
N SER A 465 30.42 -0.52 -6.96
CA SER A 465 31.13 0.55 -7.69
C SER A 465 30.83 0.57 -9.18
N ALA A 466 30.32 -0.52 -9.77
CA ALA A 466 29.92 -0.54 -11.17
C ALA A 466 28.67 0.34 -11.41
N HIS A 467 27.76 0.39 -10.45
CA HIS A 467 26.46 1.07 -10.57
C HIS A 467 26.33 2.35 -9.73
N PHE A 468 27.14 2.51 -8.70
CA PHE A 468 27.05 3.62 -7.75
C PHE A 468 28.40 4.28 -7.49
N ASP A 469 28.37 5.56 -7.13
CA ASP A 469 29.50 6.30 -6.58
C ASP A 469 29.51 6.18 -5.06
N ILE A 470 30.50 5.47 -4.51
CA ILE A 470 30.66 5.28 -3.07
C ILE A 470 31.15 6.59 -2.44
N GLN A 471 30.32 7.18 -1.59
CA GLN A 471 30.57 8.46 -0.92
C GLN A 471 31.20 8.26 0.47
N ALA A 472 30.80 7.20 1.18
CA ALA A 472 31.34 6.85 2.48
C ALA A 472 31.33 5.32 2.70
N GLU A 473 32.29 4.84 3.48
CA GLU A 473 32.43 3.45 3.89
C GLU A 473 32.96 3.41 5.33
N GLU A 474 32.39 2.55 6.17
CA GLU A 474 32.89 2.31 7.52
C GLU A 474 32.87 0.81 7.88
N PRO A 475 33.94 0.28 8.53
CA PRO A 475 33.95 -1.07 9.05
C PRO A 475 33.12 -1.16 10.33
N LEU A 476 32.37 -2.25 10.47
CA LEU A 476 31.57 -2.60 11.64
C LEU A 476 32.01 -3.98 12.16
N LYS A 477 31.74 -4.24 13.44
CA LYS A 477 31.99 -5.51 14.14
C LYS A 477 33.42 -6.02 13.94
N GLY A 478 34.40 -5.12 14.16
CA GLY A 478 35.82 -5.42 14.00
C GLY A 478 36.24 -5.76 12.56
N GLY A 479 35.53 -5.23 11.56
CA GLY A 479 35.81 -5.46 10.13
C GLY A 479 35.11 -6.68 9.53
N LYS A 480 34.31 -7.41 10.30
CA LYS A 480 33.49 -8.52 9.77
C LYS A 480 32.33 -8.03 8.90
N ARG A 481 31.97 -6.75 9.02
CA ARG A 481 30.88 -6.11 8.30
C ARG A 481 31.35 -4.76 7.78
N HIS A 482 30.78 -4.33 6.66
CA HIS A 482 31.08 -3.03 6.06
C HIS A 482 29.77 -2.34 5.70
N ILE A 483 29.62 -1.08 6.10
CA ILE A 483 28.49 -0.25 5.72
C ILE A 483 28.94 0.83 4.74
N TYR A 484 28.13 1.06 3.70
CA TYR A 484 28.42 1.98 2.61
C TYR A 484 27.28 2.97 2.46
N PHE A 485 27.61 4.20 2.09
CA PHE A 485 26.69 5.16 1.51
C PHE A 485 27.15 5.45 0.08
N ALA A 486 26.26 5.25 -0.89
CA ALA A 486 26.55 5.40 -2.30
C ALA A 486 25.41 6.11 -3.02
N THR A 487 25.72 6.84 -4.09
CA THR A 487 24.75 7.55 -4.93
C THR A 487 24.69 6.91 -6.31
N ALA A 488 23.52 6.85 -6.94
CA ALA A 488 23.39 6.33 -8.30
C ALA A 488 24.25 7.13 -9.29
N LYS A 489 24.88 6.42 -10.24
CA LYS A 489 25.68 7.01 -11.34
C LYS A 489 24.82 7.55 -12.48
#